data_AF-A0A553Q111-F1
#
_entry.id   AF-A0A553Q111-F1
#
_cell.length_a   1.000
_cell.length_b   1.000
_cell.length_c   1.000
_cell.angle_alpha   90.00
_cell.angle_beta   90.00
_cell.angle_gamma   90.00
#
_symmetry.space_group_name_H-M   'P 1'
#
loop_
_entity.id
_entity.type
_entity.pdbx_description
1 polymer ?
#
loop_
_entity_poly.entity_id
_entity_poly.type
_entity_poly.pdbx_seq_one_letter_code
_entity_poly.pdbx_strand_id
1 'polypeptide(L)'
;MSGYKRMQRQHQKQLIALENRLKAQMDEHKLRLQKDVETQANNTYIELERLAKKQATQLDKEVCVGWYPVLVLKSSAAEEKRIQQQIMVQQKKELTTFLDTQKKQYRLCREQMKEEMNEDPDTPKEEKQERLSRHKETMQRSQAEEEAQLLNQQRLELNKKKMQKEMEHALMIRQDESTQELEQRHLETLQRLRFELMRHQHQTELENQEEYNTRRQRELHRKHALERRQQPRNLKTLEMQIKKQFQDTCKVQNKQYKALRNHQLEVSPKNDHKAILKSLKEDQTRKLAQLAEQYEQSINEMMASQSLRLDEEQEAECQALRHQLHQEMELLDAYQKKSRAQMEAQHERELQKLEQKASLRRAHLEQKIEEELASLHKERTEKIKNLFERQERELEMFDLESARFGYGSLASFDFPKDEAR
;
A
#
# COMPACT_ATOMS: atom_id res chain seq x y z
N MET A 1 -55.63 -33.09 -34.55
CA MET A 1 -55.38 -31.79 -33.87
C MET A 1 -55.26 -31.87 -32.33
N SER A 2 -55.77 -32.91 -31.64
CA SER A 2 -55.74 -33.01 -30.16
C SER A 2 -54.37 -33.37 -29.55
N GLY A 3 -53.60 -34.27 -30.18
CA GLY A 3 -52.31 -34.75 -29.66
C GLY A 3 -51.18 -33.70 -29.63
N TYR A 4 -51.11 -32.83 -30.65
CA TYR A 4 -50.11 -31.77 -30.74
C TYR A 4 -50.26 -30.71 -29.64
N LYS A 5 -51.51 -30.29 -29.35
CA LYS A 5 -51.81 -29.39 -28.22
C LYS A 5 -51.43 -30.00 -26.87
N ARG A 6 -51.60 -31.33 -26.70
CA ARG A 6 -51.19 -32.05 -25.49
C ARG A 6 -49.67 -32.08 -25.35
N MET A 7 -48.95 -32.33 -26.44
CA MET A 7 -47.49 -32.32 -26.48
C MET A 7 -46.91 -30.93 -26.16
N GLN A 8 -47.48 -29.86 -26.75
CA GLN A 8 -47.08 -28.48 -26.42
C GLN A 8 -47.28 -28.15 -24.94
N ARG A 9 -48.44 -28.49 -24.37
CA ARG A 9 -48.70 -28.28 -22.94
C ARG A 9 -47.73 -29.06 -22.05
N GLN A 10 -47.35 -30.27 -22.46
CA GLN A 10 -46.38 -31.09 -21.74
C GLN A 10 -44.97 -30.50 -21.81
N HIS A 11 -44.52 -30.04 -22.98
CA HIS A 11 -43.23 -29.35 -23.14
C HIS A 11 -43.19 -28.03 -22.36
N GLN A 12 -44.26 -27.24 -22.41
CA GLN A 12 -44.33 -25.98 -21.67
C GLN A 12 -44.31 -26.21 -20.15
N LYS A 13 -44.97 -27.28 -19.67
CA LYS A 13 -44.89 -27.70 -18.26
C LYS A 13 -43.48 -28.15 -17.87
N GLN A 14 -42.77 -28.87 -18.75
CA GLN A 14 -41.38 -29.27 -18.52
C GLN A 14 -40.41 -28.08 -18.50
N LEU A 15 -40.61 -27.09 -19.38
CA LEU A 15 -39.83 -25.85 -19.39
C LEU A 15 -40.01 -25.07 -18.10
N ILE A 16 -41.24 -24.83 -17.67
CA ILE A 16 -41.53 -24.12 -16.40
C ILE A 16 -40.94 -24.87 -15.21
N ALA A 17 -41.00 -26.21 -15.21
CA ALA A 17 -40.40 -27.02 -14.15
C ALA A 17 -38.86 -26.90 -14.11
N LEU A 18 -38.20 -26.84 -15.27
CA LEU A 18 -36.75 -26.63 -15.36
C LEU A 18 -36.35 -25.21 -14.93
N GLU A 19 -37.08 -24.19 -15.38
CA GLU A 19 -36.86 -22.79 -14.98
C GLU A 19 -36.98 -22.62 -13.47
N ASN A 20 -38.01 -23.19 -12.85
CA ASN A 20 -38.19 -23.15 -11.40
C ASN A 20 -37.08 -23.91 -10.66
N ARG A 21 -36.58 -25.03 -11.21
CA ARG A 21 -35.49 -25.81 -10.62
C ARG A 21 -34.17 -25.04 -10.67
N LEU A 22 -33.86 -24.40 -11.80
CA LEU A 22 -32.67 -23.56 -11.94
C LEU A 22 -32.73 -22.35 -11.03
N LYS A 23 -33.92 -21.72 -10.90
CA LYS A 23 -34.12 -20.61 -9.97
C LYS A 23 -33.88 -21.01 -8.52
N ALA A 24 -34.42 -22.16 -8.09
CA ALA A 24 -34.19 -22.69 -6.75
C ALA A 24 -32.71 -22.99 -6.49
N GLN A 25 -31.99 -23.56 -7.47
CA GLN A 25 -30.54 -23.80 -7.36
C GLN A 25 -29.76 -22.49 -7.25
N MET A 26 -30.12 -21.47 -8.03
CA MET A 26 -29.50 -20.14 -7.95
C MET A 26 -29.70 -19.50 -6.58
N ASP A 27 -30.90 -19.61 -6.00
CA ASP A 27 -31.21 -19.06 -4.68
C ASP A 27 -30.47 -19.83 -3.57
N GLU A 28 -30.34 -21.16 -3.69
CA GLU A 28 -29.54 -22.00 -2.79
C GLU A 28 -28.05 -21.62 -2.83
N HIS A 29 -27.47 -21.44 -4.02
CA HIS A 29 -26.08 -21.02 -4.18
C HIS A 29 -25.83 -19.63 -3.60
N LYS A 30 -26.75 -18.67 -3.79
CA LYS A 30 -26.66 -17.34 -3.20
C LYS A 30 -26.68 -17.40 -1.68
N LEU A 31 -27.59 -18.19 -1.10
CA LEU A 31 -27.69 -18.36 0.34
C LEU A 31 -26.45 -19.03 0.94
N ARG A 32 -25.88 -20.02 0.23
CA ARG A 32 -24.65 -20.68 0.63
C ARG A 32 -23.46 -19.73 0.59
N LEU A 33 -23.31 -18.96 -0.49
CA LEU A 33 -22.26 -17.96 -0.62
C LEU A 33 -22.38 -16.89 0.48
N GLN A 34 -23.59 -16.43 0.78
CA GLN A 34 -23.83 -15.47 1.86
C GLN A 34 -23.40 -16.05 3.22
N LYS A 35 -23.76 -17.30 3.52
CA LYS A 35 -23.32 -17.99 4.74
C LYS A 35 -21.80 -18.17 4.79
N ASP A 36 -21.17 -18.52 3.68
CA ASP A 36 -19.71 -18.71 3.61
C ASP A 36 -18.99 -17.38 3.86
N VAL A 37 -19.49 -16.27 3.30
CA VAL A 37 -18.98 -14.92 3.55
C VAL A 37 -19.17 -14.49 5.01
N GLU A 38 -20.36 -14.70 5.59
CA GLU A 38 -20.63 -14.41 7.01
C GLU A 38 -19.75 -15.25 7.93
N THR A 39 -19.54 -16.53 7.58
CA THR A 39 -18.65 -17.43 8.32
C THR A 39 -17.21 -16.99 8.22
N GLN A 40 -16.75 -16.57 7.04
CA GLN A 40 -15.39 -16.05 6.83
C GLN A 40 -15.18 -14.71 7.55
N ALA A 41 -16.18 -13.83 7.56
CA ALA A 41 -16.17 -12.57 8.33
C ALA A 41 -16.10 -12.83 9.84
N ASN A 42 -16.88 -13.80 10.35
CA ASN A 42 -16.81 -14.19 11.76
C ASN A 42 -15.48 -14.86 12.12
N ASN A 43 -14.95 -15.72 11.25
CA ASN A 43 -13.65 -16.35 11.45
C ASN A 43 -12.51 -15.33 11.45
N THR A 44 -12.51 -14.39 10.51
CA THR A 44 -11.53 -13.30 10.45
C THR A 44 -11.66 -12.38 11.66
N TYR A 45 -12.88 -12.08 12.12
CA TYR A 45 -13.10 -11.34 13.37
C TYR A 45 -12.52 -12.08 14.59
N ILE A 46 -12.77 -13.39 14.73
CA ILE A 46 -12.24 -14.22 15.81
C ILE A 46 -10.70 -14.32 15.73
N GLU A 47 -10.14 -14.42 14.53
CA GLU A 47 -8.69 -14.42 14.32
C GLU A 47 -8.06 -13.07 14.66
N LEU A 48 -8.69 -11.96 14.28
CA LEU A 48 -8.28 -10.61 14.68
C LEU A 48 -8.34 -10.45 16.19
N GLU A 49 -9.38 -10.95 16.86
CA GLU A 49 -9.49 -10.91 18.32
C GLU A 49 -8.44 -11.80 19.00
N ARG A 50 -8.14 -12.97 18.43
CA ARG A 50 -7.05 -13.85 18.88
C ARG A 50 -5.68 -13.23 18.66
N LEU A 51 -5.45 -12.56 17.54
CA LEU A 51 -4.22 -11.85 17.22
C LEU A 51 -4.07 -10.64 18.13
N ALA A 52 -5.14 -9.87 18.36
CA ALA A 52 -5.16 -8.78 19.33
C ALA A 52 -4.87 -9.29 20.75
N LYS A 53 -5.43 -10.43 21.17
CA LYS A 53 -5.09 -11.06 22.46
C LYS A 53 -3.65 -11.57 22.50
N LYS A 54 -3.15 -12.19 21.43
CA LYS A 54 -1.74 -12.61 21.33
C LYS A 54 -0.80 -11.42 21.38
N GLN A 55 -1.08 -10.37 20.63
CA GLN A 55 -0.34 -9.12 20.59
C GLN A 55 -0.46 -8.38 21.92
N ALA A 56 -1.60 -8.43 22.60
CA ALA A 56 -1.76 -7.93 23.96
C ALA A 56 -0.93 -8.75 24.97
N THR A 57 -0.91 -10.09 24.89
CA THR A 57 -0.05 -10.92 25.75
C THR A 57 1.43 -10.84 25.37
N GLN A 58 1.74 -10.53 24.12
CA GLN A 58 3.10 -10.33 23.63
C GLN A 58 3.59 -8.94 24.01
N LEU A 59 2.74 -7.93 23.93
CA LEU A 59 2.94 -6.62 24.55
C LEU A 59 3.01 -6.77 26.06
N ASP A 60 2.24 -7.63 26.72
CA ASP A 60 2.31 -7.83 28.17
C ASP A 60 3.56 -8.63 28.56
N LYS A 61 4.04 -9.54 27.70
CA LYS A 61 5.35 -10.21 27.82
C LYS A 61 6.50 -9.26 27.52
N GLU A 62 6.44 -8.45 26.48
CA GLU A 62 7.39 -7.37 26.11
C GLU A 62 7.34 -6.23 27.12
N VAL A 63 6.20 -6.01 27.75
CA VAL A 63 6.00 -5.16 28.92
C VAL A 63 6.52 -5.89 30.15
N CYS A 64 6.52 -7.22 30.28
CA CYS A 64 7.15 -8.02 31.36
C CYS A 64 8.68 -8.11 31.25
N VAL A 65 9.23 -8.19 30.04
CA VAL A 65 10.66 -7.94 29.77
C VAL A 65 10.96 -6.43 29.78
N GLY A 66 9.97 -5.60 29.48
CA GLY A 66 9.95 -4.13 29.51
C GLY A 66 9.67 -3.53 30.89
N TRP A 67 9.27 -4.36 31.86
CA TRP A 67 9.13 -4.04 33.26
C TRP A 67 10.54 -4.02 33.82
N TYR A 68 11.57 -4.59 33.18
CA TYR A 68 12.95 -4.27 33.57
C TYR A 68 13.20 -2.76 33.40
N PRO A 69 13.04 -2.12 32.23
CA PRO A 69 13.16 -0.67 32.12
C PRO A 69 12.19 0.15 32.96
N VAL A 70 10.89 -0.19 33.06
CA VAL A 70 9.91 0.62 33.82
C VAL A 70 9.98 0.40 35.33
N LEU A 71 10.29 -0.82 35.78
CA LEU A 71 10.50 -1.18 37.19
C LEU A 71 11.93 -0.80 37.62
N VAL A 72 12.92 -0.78 36.71
CA VAL A 72 14.22 -0.09 36.91
C VAL A 72 14.05 1.41 36.88
N LEU A 73 13.19 2.04 36.05
CA LEU A 73 12.92 3.48 36.13
C LEU A 73 12.15 3.84 37.39
N LYS A 74 11.19 3.02 37.84
CA LYS A 74 10.44 3.25 39.08
C LYS A 74 11.33 2.99 40.31
N SER A 75 12.12 1.93 40.31
CA SER A 75 13.12 1.68 41.35
C SER A 75 14.22 2.72 41.31
N SER A 76 14.72 3.12 40.13
CA SER A 76 15.71 4.20 39.94
C SER A 76 15.15 5.55 40.33
N ALA A 77 13.88 5.87 40.07
CA ALA A 77 13.25 7.11 40.52
C ALA A 77 12.98 7.10 42.02
N ALA A 78 12.71 5.93 42.62
CA ALA A 78 12.62 5.76 44.06
C ALA A 78 14.00 5.83 44.73
N GLU A 79 15.03 5.24 44.13
CA GLU A 79 16.44 5.32 44.51
C GLU A 79 16.95 6.76 44.35
N GLU A 80 16.60 7.44 43.26
CA GLU A 80 16.93 8.85 43.00
C GLU A 80 16.23 9.76 43.99
N LYS A 81 14.97 9.51 44.34
CA LYS A 81 14.30 10.22 45.44
C LYS A 81 14.96 9.95 46.78
N ARG A 82 15.38 8.71 47.06
CA ARG A 82 16.14 8.37 48.28
C ARG A 82 17.49 9.08 48.30
N ILE A 83 18.21 9.10 47.19
CA ILE A 83 19.51 9.76 47.04
C ILE A 83 19.34 11.28 47.14
N GLN A 84 18.35 11.88 46.48
CA GLN A 84 18.01 13.30 46.63
C GLN A 84 17.65 13.65 48.07
N GLN A 85 16.87 12.81 48.74
CA GLN A 85 16.54 12.98 50.16
C GLN A 85 17.78 12.85 51.05
N GLN A 86 18.67 11.90 50.74
CA GLN A 86 19.91 11.67 51.46
C GLN A 86 20.91 12.81 51.23
N ILE A 87 21.03 13.33 50.01
CA ILE A 87 21.79 14.53 49.67
C ILE A 87 21.22 15.74 50.39
N MET A 88 19.91 15.93 50.41
CA MET A 88 19.29 17.05 51.14
C MET A 88 19.55 16.96 52.65
N VAL A 89 19.44 15.77 53.23
CA VAL A 89 19.75 15.53 54.65
C VAL A 89 21.23 15.75 54.93
N GLN A 90 22.11 15.29 54.03
CA GLN A 90 23.55 15.45 54.13
C GLN A 90 23.96 16.92 53.97
N GLN A 91 23.43 17.65 53.00
CA GLN A 91 23.62 19.09 52.82
C GLN A 91 23.10 19.87 54.02
N LYS A 92 21.95 19.47 54.59
CA LYS A 92 21.44 20.10 55.82
C LYS A 92 22.37 19.85 57.00
N LYS A 93 22.92 18.64 57.12
CA LYS A 93 23.90 18.26 58.15
C LYS A 93 25.22 19.00 57.95
N GLU A 94 25.74 19.05 56.73
CA GLU A 94 26.95 19.78 56.37
C GLU A 94 26.77 21.27 56.61
N LEU A 95 25.60 21.86 56.30
CA LEU A 95 25.29 23.25 56.62
C LEU A 95 25.26 23.49 58.13
N THR A 96 24.62 22.64 58.93
CA THR A 96 24.68 22.80 60.40
C THR A 96 26.09 22.62 60.94
N THR A 97 26.83 21.64 60.42
CA THR A 97 28.22 21.38 60.85
C THR A 97 29.13 22.53 60.42
N PHE A 98 28.94 23.09 59.23
CA PHE A 98 29.64 24.27 58.72
C PHE A 98 29.30 25.50 59.55
N LEU A 99 28.03 25.75 59.88
CA LEU A 99 27.65 26.87 60.75
C LEU A 99 28.22 26.71 62.17
N ASP A 100 28.26 25.49 62.71
CA ASP A 100 28.88 25.22 64.02
C ASP A 100 30.40 25.33 63.98
N THR A 101 31.01 24.92 62.87
CA THR A 101 32.45 25.04 62.62
C THR A 101 32.81 26.50 62.39
N GLN A 102 32.04 27.26 61.61
CA GLN A 102 32.17 28.70 61.42
C GLN A 102 31.97 29.44 62.74
N LYS A 103 31.00 29.05 63.59
CA LYS A 103 30.86 29.61 64.95
C LYS A 103 32.04 29.25 65.86
N LYS A 104 32.66 28.09 65.68
CA LYS A 104 33.88 27.71 66.41
C LYS A 104 35.09 28.48 65.89
N GLN A 105 35.29 28.56 64.59
CA GLN A 105 36.33 29.32 63.91
C GLN A 105 36.19 30.81 64.20
N TYR A 106 34.97 31.36 64.23
CA TYR A 106 34.72 32.74 64.63
C TYR A 106 35.01 32.95 66.12
N ARG A 107 34.72 31.97 66.99
CA ARG A 107 35.15 32.01 68.39
C ARG A 107 36.67 31.96 68.52
N LEU A 108 37.33 31.10 67.76
CA LEU A 108 38.77 30.92 67.76
C LEU A 108 39.49 32.15 67.17
N CYS A 109 39.06 32.68 66.02
CA CYS A 109 39.54 33.94 65.46
C CYS A 109 39.24 35.12 66.38
N ARG A 110 38.11 35.13 67.11
CA ARG A 110 37.83 36.17 68.11
C ARG A 110 38.72 36.04 69.35
N GLU A 111 39.09 34.83 69.75
CA GLU A 111 40.03 34.55 70.84
C GLU A 111 41.47 34.85 70.41
N GLN A 112 41.86 34.47 69.19
CA GLN A 112 43.14 34.79 68.55
C GLN A 112 43.28 36.28 68.31
N MET A 113 42.26 36.99 67.82
CA MET A 113 42.28 38.46 67.76
C MET A 113 42.32 39.09 69.16
N LYS A 114 41.80 38.44 70.21
CA LYS A 114 41.94 38.90 71.60
C LYS A 114 43.34 38.64 72.16
N GLU A 115 44.01 37.56 71.76
CA GLU A 115 45.36 37.20 72.15
C GLU A 115 46.41 38.02 71.37
N GLU A 116 46.26 38.15 70.06
CA GLU A 116 47.12 38.97 69.19
C GLU A 116 46.97 40.48 69.45
N MET A 117 45.79 40.96 69.86
CA MET A 117 45.62 42.34 70.35
C MET A 117 46.09 42.53 71.80
N ASN A 118 46.45 41.45 72.50
CA ASN A 118 47.07 41.48 73.82
C ASN A 118 48.59 41.27 73.76
N GLU A 119 49.19 41.08 72.57
CA GLU A 119 50.63 41.12 72.37
C GLU A 119 51.06 42.36 71.57
N ASP A 120 51.86 43.17 72.26
CA ASP A 120 52.68 44.30 71.83
C ASP A 120 52.03 45.53 71.14
N PRO A 121 51.95 46.68 71.85
CA PRO A 121 51.52 47.96 71.26
C PRO A 121 52.48 48.58 70.23
N ASP A 122 53.63 47.95 69.94
CA ASP A 122 54.67 48.49 69.03
C ASP A 122 54.82 47.74 67.69
N THR A 123 53.87 46.87 67.33
CA THR A 123 53.87 46.23 66.00
C THR A 123 53.59 47.25 64.87
N PRO A 124 54.51 47.43 63.89
CA PRO A 124 54.37 48.41 62.82
C PRO A 124 53.10 48.23 61.98
N LYS A 125 52.50 49.34 61.52
CA LYS A 125 51.29 49.33 60.68
C LYS A 125 51.43 48.45 59.42
N GLU A 126 52.61 48.44 58.81
CA GLU A 126 52.90 47.62 57.62
C GLU A 126 52.82 46.12 57.91
N GLU A 127 53.29 45.67 59.07
CA GLU A 127 53.28 44.24 59.43
C GLU A 127 51.86 43.76 59.77
N LYS A 128 51.06 44.61 60.43
CA LYS A 128 49.62 44.36 60.64
C LYS A 128 48.84 44.30 59.33
N GLN A 129 49.20 45.15 58.37
CA GLN A 129 48.56 45.19 57.05
C GLN A 129 48.99 44.03 56.14
N GLU A 130 50.26 43.60 56.21
CA GLU A 130 50.76 42.42 55.51
C GLU A 130 50.14 41.12 56.06
N ARG A 131 50.00 41.00 57.38
CA ARG A 131 49.29 39.86 58.01
C ARG A 131 47.83 39.79 57.56
N LEU A 132 47.15 40.92 57.48
CA LEU A 132 45.77 41.00 56.96
C LEU A 132 45.70 40.65 55.45
N SER A 133 46.67 41.10 54.66
CA SER A 133 46.78 40.78 53.23
C SER A 133 47.01 39.30 52.98
N ARG A 134 47.94 38.66 53.72
CA ARG A 134 48.18 37.21 53.66
C ARG A 134 46.97 36.40 54.12
N HIS A 135 46.24 36.88 55.12
CA HIS A 135 44.99 36.26 55.55
C HIS A 135 43.90 36.37 54.48
N LYS A 136 43.73 37.55 53.87
CA LYS A 136 42.83 37.77 52.71
C LYS A 136 43.17 36.82 51.56
N GLU A 137 44.44 36.70 51.21
CA GLU A 137 44.89 35.84 50.12
C GLU A 137 44.66 34.35 50.43
N THR A 138 44.94 33.90 51.66
CA THR A 138 44.71 32.51 52.08
C THR A 138 43.23 32.17 52.09
N MET A 139 42.40 33.10 52.57
CA MET A 139 40.94 32.96 52.60
C MET A 139 40.38 32.92 51.17
N GLN A 140 40.83 33.81 50.28
CA GLN A 140 40.46 33.81 48.85
C GLN A 140 40.90 32.53 48.13
N ARG A 141 42.09 32.01 48.42
CA ARG A 141 42.56 30.74 47.85
C ARG A 141 41.70 29.56 48.31
N SER A 142 41.37 29.49 49.61
CA SER A 142 40.49 28.45 50.15
C SER A 142 39.08 28.53 49.55
N GLN A 143 38.53 29.73 49.40
CA GLN A 143 37.23 29.93 48.74
C GLN A 143 37.28 29.52 47.26
N ALA A 144 38.32 29.93 46.52
CA ALA A 144 38.48 29.55 45.12
C ALA A 144 38.62 28.03 44.93
N GLU A 145 39.28 27.33 45.86
CA GLU A 145 39.38 25.86 45.85
C GLU A 145 38.02 25.19 46.12
N GLU A 146 37.26 25.64 47.11
CA GLU A 146 35.91 25.15 47.41
C GLU A 146 34.94 25.40 46.23
N GLU A 147 35.00 26.58 45.62
CA GLU A 147 34.22 26.92 44.42
C GLU A 147 34.62 26.08 43.21
N ALA A 148 35.92 25.86 42.99
CA ALA A 148 36.40 24.99 41.91
C ALA A 148 35.90 23.55 42.09
N GLN A 149 35.88 23.04 43.32
CA GLN A 149 35.33 21.72 43.64
C GLN A 149 33.81 21.68 43.39
N LEU A 150 33.06 22.69 43.82
CA LEU A 150 31.61 22.79 43.59
C LEU A 150 31.29 22.86 42.09
N LEU A 151 32.04 23.66 41.33
CA LEU A 151 31.90 23.77 39.88
C LEU A 151 32.20 22.43 39.19
N ASN A 152 33.22 21.70 39.65
CA ASN A 152 33.55 20.38 39.10
C ASN A 152 32.46 19.34 39.40
N GLN A 153 31.91 19.32 40.61
CA GLN A 153 30.78 18.47 40.97
C GLN A 153 29.55 18.79 40.11
N GLN A 154 29.18 20.06 39.96
CA GLN A 154 28.06 20.48 39.11
C GLN A 154 28.29 20.13 37.63
N ARG A 155 29.53 20.24 37.12
CA ARG A 155 29.89 19.81 35.76
C ARG A 155 29.68 18.31 35.58
N LEU A 156 30.09 17.49 36.54
CA LEU A 156 29.90 16.03 36.49
C LEU A 156 28.42 15.65 36.51
N GLU A 157 27.62 16.28 37.36
CA GLU A 157 26.17 16.06 37.43
C GLU A 157 25.46 16.44 36.13
N LEU A 158 25.76 17.62 35.57
CA LEU A 158 25.21 18.07 34.31
C LEU A 158 25.63 17.18 33.14
N ASN A 159 26.87 16.69 33.12
CA ASN A 159 27.34 15.75 32.12
C ASN A 159 26.63 14.39 32.22
N LYS A 160 26.39 13.89 33.44
CA LYS A 160 25.62 12.66 33.67
C LYS A 160 24.18 12.81 33.19
N LYS A 161 23.53 13.93 33.51
CA LYS A 161 22.16 14.25 33.05
C LYS A 161 22.10 14.35 31.52
N LYS A 162 23.10 14.99 30.89
CA LYS A 162 23.23 15.07 29.44
C LYS A 162 23.33 13.68 28.81
N MET A 163 24.23 12.82 29.31
CA MET A 163 24.40 11.45 28.81
C MET A 163 23.12 10.61 28.93
N GLN A 164 22.39 10.75 30.04
CA GLN A 164 21.09 10.09 30.23
C GLN A 164 20.08 10.55 29.18
N LYS A 165 20.01 11.86 28.90
CA LYS A 165 19.11 12.41 27.88
C LYS A 165 19.50 11.99 26.47
N GLU A 166 20.78 11.98 26.13
CA GLU A 166 21.27 11.46 24.84
C GLU A 166 20.88 9.98 24.64
N MET A 167 20.95 9.17 25.70
CA MET A 167 20.50 7.78 25.65
C MET A 167 18.97 7.66 25.46
N GLU A 168 18.17 8.45 26.18
CA GLU A 168 16.71 8.52 26.00
C GLU A 168 16.34 8.92 24.57
N HIS A 169 17.02 9.92 24.02
CA HIS A 169 16.84 10.39 22.64
C HIS A 169 17.16 9.29 21.62
N ALA A 170 18.29 8.60 21.80
CA ALA A 170 18.67 7.47 20.94
C ALA A 170 17.66 6.32 20.98
N LEU A 171 17.07 6.03 22.15
CA LEU A 171 16.01 5.03 22.28
C LEU A 171 14.71 5.45 21.57
N MET A 172 14.31 6.71 21.70
CA MET A 172 13.14 7.25 21.00
C MET A 172 13.31 7.18 19.47
N ILE A 173 14.50 7.52 18.96
CA ILE A 173 14.83 7.41 17.53
C ILE A 173 14.72 5.96 17.05
N ARG A 174 15.32 5.01 17.78
CA ARG A 174 15.24 3.58 17.43
C ARG A 174 13.81 3.04 17.46
N GLN A 175 13.01 3.50 18.41
CA GLN A 175 11.60 3.10 18.50
C GLN A 175 10.80 3.64 17.31
N ASP A 176 11.04 4.89 16.90
CA ASP A 176 10.44 5.50 15.73
C ASP A 176 10.82 4.73 14.45
N GLU A 177 12.11 4.41 14.28
CA GLU A 177 12.64 3.62 13.15
C GLU A 177 12.00 2.22 13.10
N SER A 178 11.96 1.51 14.23
CA SER A 178 11.32 0.19 14.31
C SER A 178 9.81 0.26 14.01
N THR A 179 9.13 1.33 14.41
CA THR A 179 7.71 1.53 14.13
C THR A 179 7.49 1.81 12.64
N GLN A 180 8.33 2.66 12.05
CA GLN A 180 8.31 2.95 10.62
C GLN A 180 8.54 1.69 9.78
N GLU A 181 9.53 0.86 10.12
CA GLU A 181 9.78 -0.41 9.45
C GLU A 181 8.56 -1.34 9.49
N LEU A 182 7.89 -1.43 10.65
CA LEU A 182 6.69 -2.26 10.80
C LEU A 182 5.53 -1.75 9.93
N GLU A 183 5.29 -0.43 9.94
CA GLU A 183 4.25 0.19 9.12
C GLU A 183 4.52 -0.01 7.61
N GLN A 184 5.79 0.11 7.18
CA GLN A 184 6.21 -0.17 5.81
C GLN A 184 5.99 -1.64 5.42
N ARG A 185 6.43 -2.59 6.24
CA ARG A 185 6.22 -4.03 6.00
C ARG A 185 4.75 -4.40 5.91
N HIS A 186 3.90 -3.81 6.77
CA HIS A 186 2.46 -4.02 6.71
C HIS A 186 1.87 -3.48 5.41
N LEU A 187 2.26 -2.28 4.99
CA LEU A 187 1.80 -1.69 3.72
C LEU A 187 2.24 -2.55 2.53
N GLU A 188 3.51 -2.95 2.47
CA GLU A 188 4.04 -3.82 1.41
C GLU A 188 3.30 -5.15 1.34
N THR A 189 3.00 -5.75 2.49
CA THR A 189 2.25 -7.02 2.56
C THR A 189 0.84 -6.85 2.02
N LEU A 190 0.14 -5.77 2.41
CA LEU A 190 -1.20 -5.46 1.92
C LEU A 190 -1.20 -5.21 0.40
N GLN A 191 -0.24 -4.43 -0.09
CA GLN A 191 -0.10 -4.15 -1.53
C GLN A 191 0.21 -5.41 -2.32
N ARG A 192 1.09 -6.28 -1.82
CA ARG A 192 1.39 -7.58 -2.43
C ARG A 192 0.16 -8.47 -2.54
N LEU A 193 -0.58 -8.64 -1.44
CA LEU A 193 -1.80 -9.45 -1.42
C LEU A 193 -2.87 -8.90 -2.37
N ARG A 194 -3.04 -7.58 -2.44
CA ARG A 194 -3.95 -6.93 -3.39
C ARG A 194 -3.54 -7.19 -4.84
N PHE A 195 -2.24 -7.07 -5.14
CA PHE A 195 -1.72 -7.35 -6.47
C PHE A 195 -1.89 -8.82 -6.87
N GLU A 196 -1.60 -9.75 -5.96
CA GLU A 196 -1.80 -11.18 -6.18
C GLU A 196 -3.27 -11.51 -6.43
N LEU A 197 -4.19 -10.95 -5.65
CA LEU A 197 -5.63 -11.13 -5.85
C LEU A 197 -6.08 -10.63 -7.23
N MET A 198 -5.66 -9.43 -7.64
CA MET A 198 -5.95 -8.91 -8.98
C MET A 198 -5.35 -9.79 -10.08
N ARG A 199 -4.13 -10.28 -9.89
CA ARG A 199 -3.50 -11.20 -10.86
C ARG A 199 -4.32 -12.48 -11.02
N HIS A 200 -4.77 -13.06 -9.90
CA HIS A 200 -5.65 -14.23 -9.93
C HIS A 200 -7.00 -13.94 -10.57
N GLN A 201 -7.60 -12.79 -10.30
CA GLN A 201 -8.85 -12.37 -10.93
C GLN A 201 -8.67 -12.22 -12.45
N HIS A 202 -7.65 -11.51 -12.91
CA HIS A 202 -7.36 -11.32 -14.33
C HIS A 202 -7.09 -12.64 -15.06
N GLN A 203 -6.40 -13.59 -14.39
CA GLN A 203 -6.17 -14.92 -14.94
C GLN A 203 -7.49 -15.69 -15.12
N THR A 204 -8.37 -15.69 -14.10
CA THR A 204 -9.69 -16.33 -14.19
C THR A 204 -10.56 -15.71 -15.27
N GLU A 205 -10.54 -14.37 -15.41
CA GLU A 205 -11.26 -13.66 -16.47
C GLU A 205 -10.77 -14.08 -17.87
N LEU A 206 -9.45 -14.21 -18.05
CA LEU A 206 -8.85 -14.66 -19.30
C LEU A 206 -9.24 -16.10 -19.64
N GLU A 207 -9.11 -17.02 -18.67
CA GLU A 207 -9.51 -18.43 -18.83
C GLU A 207 -10.99 -18.54 -19.22
N ASN A 208 -11.86 -17.80 -18.55
CA ASN A 208 -13.29 -17.76 -18.89
C ASN A 208 -13.54 -17.24 -20.32
N GLN A 209 -12.81 -16.20 -20.75
CA GLN A 209 -12.94 -15.66 -22.10
C GLN A 209 -12.44 -16.67 -23.16
N GLU A 210 -11.34 -17.37 -22.90
CA GLU A 210 -10.82 -18.43 -23.77
C GLU A 210 -11.79 -19.61 -23.90
N GLU A 211 -12.40 -20.04 -22.79
CA GLU A 211 -13.43 -21.07 -22.78
C GLU A 211 -14.67 -20.62 -23.56
N TYR A 212 -15.12 -19.38 -23.35
CA TYR A 212 -16.23 -18.78 -24.09
C TYR A 212 -15.94 -18.77 -25.60
N ASN A 213 -14.76 -18.27 -25.99
CA ASN A 213 -14.30 -18.22 -27.39
C ASN A 213 -14.33 -19.62 -28.02
N THR A 214 -13.76 -20.60 -27.32
CA THR A 214 -13.72 -22.00 -27.76
C THR A 214 -15.13 -22.57 -27.91
N ARG A 215 -16.04 -22.28 -26.98
CA ARG A 215 -17.43 -22.73 -27.04
C ARG A 215 -18.16 -22.11 -28.23
N ARG A 216 -18.03 -20.80 -28.46
CA ARG A 216 -18.64 -20.10 -29.60
C ARG A 216 -18.15 -20.63 -30.93
N GLN A 217 -16.85 -20.90 -31.04
CA GLN A 217 -16.29 -21.55 -32.22
C GLN A 217 -16.90 -22.94 -32.42
N ARG A 218 -16.98 -23.79 -31.40
CA ARG A 218 -17.60 -25.12 -31.50
C ARG A 218 -19.08 -25.04 -31.91
N GLU A 219 -19.84 -24.09 -31.38
CA GLU A 219 -21.24 -23.85 -31.76
C GLU A 219 -21.37 -23.51 -33.24
N LEU A 220 -20.50 -22.63 -33.76
CA LEU A 220 -20.46 -22.28 -35.19
C LEU A 220 -20.09 -23.49 -36.06
N HIS A 221 -19.05 -24.25 -35.69
CA HIS A 221 -18.65 -25.46 -36.43
C HIS A 221 -19.78 -26.50 -36.46
N ARG A 222 -20.55 -26.66 -35.37
CA ARG A 222 -21.72 -27.55 -35.33
C ARG A 222 -22.83 -27.08 -36.27
N LYS A 223 -23.09 -25.77 -36.33
CA LYS A 223 -24.05 -25.16 -37.26
C LYS A 223 -23.65 -25.47 -38.71
N HIS A 224 -22.40 -25.20 -39.07
CA HIS A 224 -21.87 -25.43 -40.42
C HIS A 224 -21.88 -26.92 -40.82
N ALA A 225 -21.56 -27.81 -39.87
CA ALA A 225 -21.65 -29.25 -40.09
C ALA A 225 -23.08 -29.73 -40.33
N LEU A 226 -24.07 -29.14 -39.64
CA LEU A 226 -25.48 -29.46 -39.84
C LEU A 226 -25.98 -28.98 -41.22
N GLU A 227 -25.60 -27.77 -41.63
CA GLU A 227 -25.93 -27.22 -42.95
C GLU A 227 -25.35 -28.08 -44.08
N ARG A 228 -24.07 -28.46 -44.00
CA ARG A 228 -23.44 -29.38 -44.96
C ARG A 228 -24.12 -30.74 -45.00
N ARG A 229 -24.60 -31.26 -43.86
CA ARG A 229 -25.40 -32.50 -43.83
C ARG A 229 -26.77 -32.35 -44.49
N GLN A 230 -27.39 -31.17 -44.42
CA GLN A 230 -28.68 -30.90 -45.04
C GLN A 230 -28.56 -30.56 -46.52
N GLN A 231 -27.40 -30.08 -46.97
CA GLN A 231 -27.14 -29.62 -48.34
C GLN A 231 -27.56 -30.63 -49.42
N PRO A 232 -27.23 -31.94 -49.36
CA PRO A 232 -27.66 -32.89 -50.39
C PRO A 232 -29.19 -33.01 -50.52
N ARG A 233 -29.91 -32.80 -49.42
CA ARG A 233 -31.38 -32.88 -49.39
C ARG A 233 -32.01 -31.63 -50.04
N ASN A 234 -31.41 -30.47 -49.80
CA ASN A 234 -31.83 -29.21 -50.42
C ASN A 234 -31.53 -29.23 -51.94
N LEU A 235 -30.34 -29.70 -52.32
CA LEU A 235 -29.94 -29.83 -53.73
C LEU A 235 -30.85 -30.78 -54.51
N LYS A 236 -31.20 -31.96 -53.94
CA LYS A 236 -32.18 -32.87 -54.55
C LYS A 236 -33.54 -32.23 -54.81
N THR A 237 -33.96 -31.30 -53.93
CA THR A 237 -35.24 -30.62 -54.08
C THR A 237 -35.20 -29.64 -55.26
N LEU A 238 -34.11 -28.88 -55.41
CA LEU A 238 -33.88 -28.01 -56.58
C LEU A 238 -33.72 -28.83 -57.87
N GLU A 239 -32.95 -29.91 -57.83
CA GLU A 239 -32.74 -30.82 -58.96
C GLU A 239 -34.09 -31.36 -59.48
N MET A 240 -34.98 -31.76 -58.58
CA MET A 240 -36.32 -32.23 -58.95
C MET A 240 -37.18 -31.14 -59.61
N GLN A 241 -37.01 -29.88 -59.22
CA GLN A 241 -37.71 -28.75 -59.86
C GLN A 241 -37.19 -28.50 -61.28
N ILE A 242 -35.86 -28.48 -61.48
CA ILE A 242 -35.22 -28.33 -62.80
C ILE A 242 -35.65 -29.49 -63.71
N LYS A 243 -35.64 -30.72 -63.17
CA LYS A 243 -36.09 -31.92 -63.90
C LYS A 243 -37.55 -31.82 -64.33
N LYS A 244 -38.43 -31.31 -63.47
CA LYS A 244 -39.83 -31.08 -63.82
C LYS A 244 -39.97 -30.06 -64.94
N GLN A 245 -39.26 -28.94 -64.85
CA GLN A 245 -39.25 -27.91 -65.90
C GLN A 245 -38.76 -28.49 -67.25
N PHE A 246 -37.66 -29.25 -67.25
CA PHE A 246 -37.16 -29.93 -68.45
C PHE A 246 -38.20 -30.89 -69.06
N GLN A 247 -38.86 -31.72 -68.22
CA GLN A 247 -39.90 -32.64 -68.68
C GLN A 247 -41.08 -31.90 -69.31
N ASP A 248 -41.51 -30.79 -68.72
CA ASP A 248 -42.63 -30.01 -69.25
C ASP A 248 -42.26 -29.30 -70.56
N THR A 249 -41.04 -28.77 -70.68
CA THR A 249 -40.51 -28.22 -71.94
C THR A 249 -40.42 -29.30 -73.04
N CYS A 250 -39.96 -30.51 -72.71
CA CYS A 250 -39.95 -31.64 -73.64
C CYS A 250 -41.35 -32.04 -74.10
N LYS A 251 -42.36 -32.02 -73.22
CA LYS A 251 -43.76 -32.29 -73.60
C LYS A 251 -44.28 -31.24 -74.57
N VAL A 252 -43.95 -29.96 -74.34
CA VAL A 252 -44.33 -28.86 -75.24
C VAL A 252 -43.68 -29.02 -76.60
N GLN A 253 -42.36 -29.28 -76.67
CA GLN A 253 -41.67 -29.55 -77.93
C GLN A 253 -42.27 -30.74 -78.70
N ASN A 254 -42.61 -31.83 -78.02
CA ASN A 254 -43.26 -32.98 -78.67
C ASN A 254 -44.65 -32.66 -79.23
N LYS A 255 -45.44 -31.84 -78.52
CA LYS A 255 -46.75 -31.38 -79.04
C LYS A 255 -46.56 -30.48 -80.26
N GLN A 256 -45.61 -29.55 -80.22
CA GLN A 256 -45.27 -28.66 -81.34
C GLN A 256 -44.79 -29.46 -82.56
N TYR A 257 -43.93 -30.45 -82.37
CA TYR A 257 -43.49 -31.35 -83.43
C TYR A 257 -44.67 -32.09 -84.09
N LYS A 258 -45.59 -32.66 -83.30
CA LYS A 258 -46.76 -33.36 -83.84
C LYS A 258 -47.66 -32.43 -84.67
N ALA A 259 -47.90 -31.21 -84.17
CA ALA A 259 -48.68 -30.21 -84.88
C ALA A 259 -48.01 -29.80 -86.20
N LEU A 260 -46.71 -29.49 -86.17
CA LEU A 260 -45.91 -29.13 -87.34
C LEU A 260 -45.87 -30.26 -88.38
N ARG A 261 -45.66 -31.49 -87.93
CA ARG A 261 -45.66 -32.69 -88.78
C ARG A 261 -46.99 -32.89 -89.50
N ASN A 262 -48.11 -32.79 -88.78
CA ASN A 262 -49.43 -32.95 -89.38
C ASN A 262 -49.67 -31.88 -90.44
N HIS A 263 -49.41 -30.62 -90.11
CA HIS A 263 -49.57 -29.51 -91.03
C HIS A 263 -48.70 -29.67 -92.30
N GLN A 264 -47.41 -30.03 -92.16
CA GLN A 264 -46.54 -30.21 -93.32
C GLN A 264 -46.96 -31.36 -94.24
N LEU A 265 -47.57 -32.43 -93.71
CA LEU A 265 -48.12 -33.52 -94.52
C LEU A 265 -49.42 -33.13 -95.24
N GLU A 266 -50.25 -32.27 -94.63
CA GLU A 266 -51.49 -31.75 -95.24
C GLU A 266 -51.22 -30.82 -96.42
N VAL A 267 -50.20 -29.96 -96.33
CA VAL A 267 -49.91 -28.94 -97.34
C VAL A 267 -48.95 -29.40 -98.45
N SER A 268 -48.31 -30.56 -98.31
CA SER A 268 -47.27 -31.03 -99.25
C SER A 268 -47.72 -32.20 -100.13
N PRO A 269 -47.18 -32.32 -101.36
CA PRO A 269 -47.45 -33.46 -102.25
C PRO A 269 -46.93 -34.79 -101.67
N LYS A 270 -47.64 -35.90 -101.94
CA LYS A 270 -47.30 -37.24 -101.42
C LYS A 270 -45.88 -37.71 -101.77
N ASN A 271 -45.34 -37.28 -102.90
CA ASN A 271 -43.99 -37.67 -103.34
C ASN A 271 -42.88 -37.13 -102.41
N ASP A 272 -43.13 -36.02 -101.71
CA ASP A 272 -42.16 -35.34 -100.85
C ASP A 272 -42.25 -35.76 -99.38
N HIS A 273 -43.33 -36.44 -98.98
CA HIS A 273 -43.62 -36.81 -97.59
C HIS A 273 -42.48 -37.58 -96.92
N LYS A 274 -41.77 -38.44 -97.65
CA LYS A 274 -40.65 -39.22 -97.12
C LYS A 274 -39.47 -38.33 -96.71
N ALA A 275 -39.13 -37.33 -97.53
CA ALA A 275 -38.04 -36.41 -97.25
C ALA A 275 -38.39 -35.47 -96.09
N ILE A 276 -39.62 -34.95 -96.08
CA ILE A 276 -40.16 -34.09 -95.03
C ILE A 276 -40.18 -34.79 -93.66
N LEU A 277 -40.68 -36.03 -93.62
CA LEU A 277 -40.69 -36.81 -92.37
C LEU A 277 -39.29 -37.07 -91.83
N LYS A 278 -38.30 -37.27 -92.72
CA LYS A 278 -36.91 -37.46 -92.32
C LYS A 278 -36.34 -36.18 -91.70
N SER A 279 -36.49 -35.03 -92.37
CA SER A 279 -35.96 -33.75 -91.87
C SER A 279 -36.62 -33.33 -90.55
N LEU A 280 -37.96 -33.44 -90.46
CA LEU A 280 -38.69 -33.11 -89.23
C LEU A 280 -38.23 -33.98 -88.04
N LYS A 281 -37.93 -35.26 -88.28
CA LYS A 281 -37.46 -36.17 -87.24
C LYS A 281 -36.02 -35.84 -86.81
N GLU A 282 -35.14 -35.52 -87.76
CA GLU A 282 -33.78 -35.05 -87.48
C GLU A 282 -33.80 -33.74 -86.65
N ASP A 283 -34.67 -32.79 -87.01
CA ASP A 283 -34.87 -31.55 -86.26
C ASP A 283 -35.45 -31.80 -84.85
N GLN A 284 -36.40 -32.73 -84.72
CA GLN A 284 -36.92 -33.13 -83.41
C GLN A 284 -35.81 -33.70 -82.52
N THR A 285 -34.99 -34.60 -83.05
CA THR A 285 -33.85 -35.18 -82.32
C THR A 285 -32.85 -34.10 -81.93
N ARG A 286 -32.52 -33.16 -82.82
CA ARG A 286 -31.61 -32.05 -82.53
C ARG A 286 -32.14 -31.13 -81.43
N LYS A 287 -33.42 -30.74 -81.49
CA LYS A 287 -34.06 -29.90 -80.46
C LYS A 287 -34.12 -30.59 -79.10
N LEU A 288 -34.41 -31.90 -79.07
CA LEU A 288 -34.39 -32.66 -77.82
C LEU A 288 -32.98 -32.82 -77.26
N ALA A 289 -31.96 -32.97 -78.11
CA ALA A 289 -30.56 -33.01 -77.67
C ALA A 289 -30.13 -31.67 -77.07
N GLN A 290 -30.49 -30.54 -77.70
CA GLN A 290 -30.21 -29.20 -77.15
C GLN A 290 -30.91 -28.98 -75.80
N LEU A 291 -32.17 -29.40 -75.65
CA LEU A 291 -32.85 -29.33 -74.36
C LEU A 291 -32.17 -30.18 -73.29
N ALA A 292 -31.66 -31.36 -73.66
CA ALA A 292 -30.94 -32.24 -72.73
C ALA A 292 -29.62 -31.60 -72.27
N GLU A 293 -28.89 -30.98 -73.20
CA GLU A 293 -27.65 -30.24 -72.90
C GLU A 293 -27.93 -29.04 -71.97
N GLN A 294 -28.98 -28.26 -72.25
CA GLN A 294 -29.40 -27.14 -71.39
C GLN A 294 -29.81 -27.62 -69.98
N TYR A 295 -30.47 -28.76 -69.88
CA TYR A 295 -30.81 -29.36 -68.59
C TYR A 295 -29.56 -29.76 -67.81
N GLU A 296 -28.60 -30.40 -68.46
CA GLU A 296 -27.33 -30.81 -67.83
C GLU A 296 -26.51 -29.58 -67.39
N GLN A 297 -26.41 -28.56 -68.23
CA GLN A 297 -25.79 -27.28 -67.89
C GLN A 297 -26.47 -26.63 -66.68
N SER A 298 -27.81 -26.52 -66.69
CA SER A 298 -28.57 -25.91 -65.61
C SER A 298 -28.41 -26.64 -64.27
N ILE A 299 -28.33 -27.97 -64.28
CA ILE A 299 -28.03 -28.75 -63.06
C ILE A 299 -26.60 -28.46 -62.59
N ASN A 300 -25.61 -28.54 -63.47
CA ASN A 300 -24.21 -28.35 -63.09
C ASN A 300 -23.95 -26.94 -62.54
N GLU A 301 -24.49 -25.91 -63.19
CA GLU A 301 -24.42 -24.52 -62.72
C GLU A 301 -25.09 -24.33 -61.36
N MET A 302 -26.30 -24.89 -61.18
CA MET A 302 -27.01 -24.82 -59.90
C MET A 302 -26.23 -25.50 -58.77
N MET A 303 -25.67 -26.69 -59.02
CA MET A 303 -24.89 -27.44 -58.03
C MET A 303 -23.60 -26.69 -57.66
N ALA A 304 -22.88 -26.17 -58.65
CA ALA A 304 -21.65 -25.41 -58.43
C ALA A 304 -21.92 -24.10 -57.67
N SER A 305 -22.93 -23.34 -58.08
CA SER A 305 -23.31 -22.08 -57.44
C SER A 305 -23.77 -22.29 -55.99
N GLN A 306 -24.57 -23.33 -55.73
CA GLN A 306 -25.01 -23.63 -54.36
C GLN A 306 -23.89 -24.15 -53.46
N SER A 307 -22.88 -24.85 -54.02
CA SER A 307 -21.70 -25.25 -53.25
C SER A 307 -20.87 -24.03 -52.87
N LEU A 308 -20.50 -23.21 -53.85
CA LEU A 308 -19.70 -22.00 -53.65
C LEU A 308 -20.36 -21.04 -52.65
N ARG A 309 -21.66 -20.79 -52.82
CA ARG A 309 -22.40 -19.90 -51.94
C ARG A 309 -22.38 -20.39 -50.48
N LEU A 310 -22.55 -21.69 -50.25
CA LEU A 310 -22.51 -22.22 -48.89
C LEU A 310 -21.12 -22.03 -48.27
N ASP A 311 -20.06 -22.30 -49.03
CA ASP A 311 -18.69 -22.15 -48.55
C ASP A 311 -18.37 -20.66 -48.23
N GLU A 312 -18.76 -19.74 -49.11
CA GLU A 312 -18.60 -18.28 -48.92
C GLU A 312 -19.36 -17.78 -47.68
N GLU A 313 -20.62 -18.19 -47.49
CA GLU A 313 -21.42 -17.81 -46.32
C GLU A 313 -20.78 -18.35 -45.02
N GLN A 314 -20.28 -19.60 -45.01
CA GLN A 314 -19.63 -20.19 -43.84
C GLN A 314 -18.30 -19.52 -43.51
N GLU A 315 -17.51 -19.16 -44.52
CA GLU A 315 -16.26 -18.44 -44.32
C GLU A 315 -16.51 -17.04 -43.75
N ALA A 316 -17.47 -16.30 -44.31
CA ALA A 316 -17.84 -14.96 -43.82
C ALA A 316 -18.29 -15.01 -42.35
N GLU A 317 -19.10 -15.99 -41.96
CA GLU A 317 -19.50 -16.18 -40.56
C GLU A 317 -18.30 -16.50 -39.64
N CYS A 318 -17.35 -17.32 -40.11
CA CYS A 318 -16.14 -17.63 -39.35
C CYS A 318 -15.27 -16.38 -39.14
N GLN A 319 -15.09 -15.58 -40.18
CA GLN A 319 -14.32 -14.33 -40.11
C GLN A 319 -14.99 -13.33 -39.17
N ALA A 320 -16.31 -13.15 -39.30
CA ALA A 320 -17.09 -12.26 -38.43
C ALA A 320 -16.98 -12.68 -36.95
N LEU A 321 -17.15 -13.97 -36.65
CA LEU A 321 -17.02 -14.48 -35.29
C LEU A 321 -15.58 -14.28 -34.76
N ARG A 322 -14.55 -14.59 -35.56
CA ARG A 322 -13.15 -14.37 -35.14
C ARG A 322 -12.88 -12.91 -34.81
N HIS A 323 -13.37 -12.00 -35.64
CA HIS A 323 -13.20 -10.56 -35.40
C HIS A 323 -13.92 -10.12 -34.12
N GLN A 324 -15.16 -10.57 -33.90
CA GLN A 324 -15.91 -10.26 -32.68
C GLN A 324 -15.19 -10.77 -31.42
N LEU A 325 -14.77 -12.04 -31.39
CA LEU A 325 -14.09 -12.62 -30.22
C LEU A 325 -12.73 -11.95 -29.96
N HIS A 326 -12.06 -11.48 -31.01
CA HIS A 326 -10.82 -10.71 -30.86
C HIS A 326 -11.08 -9.34 -30.23
N GLN A 327 -12.07 -8.59 -30.70
CA GLN A 327 -12.47 -7.30 -30.09
C GLN A 327 -12.87 -7.46 -28.61
N GLU A 328 -13.62 -8.51 -28.28
CA GLU A 328 -13.98 -8.82 -26.88
C GLU A 328 -12.73 -9.07 -26.02
N MET A 329 -11.71 -9.75 -26.56
CA MET A 329 -10.43 -9.96 -25.88
C MET A 329 -9.63 -8.66 -25.69
N GLU A 330 -9.60 -7.77 -26.69
CA GLU A 330 -8.95 -6.46 -26.59
C GLU A 330 -9.61 -5.58 -25.54
N LEU A 331 -10.95 -5.61 -25.44
CA LEU A 331 -11.69 -4.91 -24.40
C LEU A 331 -11.37 -5.44 -23.01
N LEU A 332 -11.25 -6.76 -22.85
CA LEU A 332 -10.84 -7.37 -21.59
C LEU A 332 -9.42 -6.94 -21.21
N ASP A 333 -8.45 -7.01 -22.13
CA ASP A 333 -7.07 -6.56 -21.89
C ASP A 333 -7.02 -5.07 -21.52
N ALA A 334 -7.76 -4.21 -22.22
CA ALA A 334 -7.86 -2.78 -21.90
C ALA A 334 -8.45 -2.53 -20.50
N TYR A 335 -9.48 -3.29 -20.12
CA TYR A 335 -10.07 -3.23 -18.78
C TYR A 335 -9.07 -3.65 -17.70
N GLN A 336 -8.37 -4.77 -17.90
CA GLN A 336 -7.36 -5.27 -16.96
C GLN A 336 -6.17 -4.30 -16.81
N LYS A 337 -5.69 -3.72 -17.92
CA LYS A 337 -4.65 -2.68 -17.91
C LYS A 337 -5.08 -1.45 -17.12
N LYS A 338 -6.32 -0.98 -17.34
CA LYS A 338 -6.88 0.15 -16.60
C LYS A 338 -7.00 -0.15 -15.11
N SER A 339 -7.50 -1.33 -14.76
CA SER A 339 -7.64 -1.78 -13.37
C SER A 339 -6.29 -1.83 -12.65
N ARG A 340 -5.26 -2.38 -13.33
CA ARG A 340 -3.88 -2.41 -12.82
C ARG A 340 -3.32 -1.02 -12.58
N ALA A 341 -3.43 -0.12 -13.56
CA ALA A 341 -2.95 1.25 -13.42
C ALA A 341 -3.64 2.01 -12.28
N GLN A 342 -4.94 1.77 -12.06
CA GLN A 342 -5.67 2.35 -10.92
C GLN A 342 -5.16 1.84 -9.58
N MET A 343 -4.84 0.55 -9.46
CA MET A 343 -4.23 -0.02 -8.26
C MET A 343 -2.83 0.54 -8.02
N GLU A 344 -1.98 0.60 -9.04
CA GLU A 344 -0.63 1.16 -8.93
C GLU A 344 -0.67 2.62 -8.45
N ALA A 345 -1.57 3.43 -9.01
CA ALA A 345 -1.79 4.80 -8.57
C ALA A 345 -2.33 4.88 -7.11
N GLN A 346 -3.12 3.89 -6.67
CA GLN A 346 -3.55 3.81 -5.27
C GLN A 346 -2.38 3.45 -4.35
N HIS A 347 -1.56 2.47 -4.72
CA HIS A 347 -0.38 2.05 -3.97
C HIS A 347 0.61 3.20 -3.80
N GLU A 348 0.84 3.98 -4.86
CA GLU A 348 1.70 5.17 -4.81
C GLU A 348 1.17 6.23 -3.85
N ARG A 349 -0.14 6.51 -3.85
CA ARG A 349 -0.77 7.43 -2.89
C ARG A 349 -0.67 6.95 -1.45
N GLU A 350 -0.83 5.64 -1.21
CA GLU A 350 -0.69 5.05 0.13
C GLU A 350 0.76 5.15 0.63
N LEU A 351 1.74 4.93 -0.26
CA LEU A 351 3.17 5.10 0.04
C LEU A 351 3.47 6.55 0.43
N GLN A 352 3.06 7.52 -0.41
CA GLN A 352 3.28 8.95 -0.14
C GLN A 352 2.65 9.38 1.18
N LYS A 353 1.45 8.90 1.52
CA LYS A 353 0.79 9.20 2.80
C LYS A 353 1.56 8.63 3.98
N LEU A 354 2.08 7.40 3.85
CA LEU A 354 2.87 6.78 4.90
C LEU A 354 4.20 7.51 5.11
N GLU A 355 4.88 7.88 4.02
CA GLU A 355 6.12 8.67 4.05
C GLU A 355 5.89 10.04 4.68
N GLN A 356 4.82 10.76 4.31
CA GLN A 356 4.46 12.03 4.93
C GLN A 356 4.18 11.89 6.43
N LYS A 357 3.48 10.83 6.83
CA LYS A 357 3.21 10.55 8.25
C LYS A 357 4.51 10.28 9.02
N ALA A 358 5.39 9.47 8.45
CA ALA A 358 6.69 9.15 9.05
C ALA A 358 7.57 10.41 9.14
N SER A 359 7.63 11.22 8.09
CA SER A 359 8.43 12.45 8.07
C SER A 359 7.93 13.48 9.10
N LEU A 360 6.62 13.65 9.24
CA LEU A 360 6.04 14.54 10.25
C LEU A 360 6.34 14.05 11.67
N ARG A 361 6.20 12.74 11.91
CA ARG A 361 6.51 12.14 13.21
C ARG A 361 7.99 12.31 13.56
N ARG A 362 8.88 12.09 12.58
CA ARG A 362 10.33 12.29 12.73
C ARG A 362 10.68 13.75 13.03
N ALA A 363 10.11 14.70 12.28
CA ALA A 363 10.34 16.12 12.50
C ALA A 363 9.89 16.59 13.89
N HIS A 364 8.74 16.13 14.37
CA HIS A 364 8.29 16.43 15.74
C HIS A 364 9.19 15.83 16.82
N LEU A 365 9.70 14.62 16.59
CA LEU A 365 10.62 13.97 17.52
C LEU A 365 11.97 14.72 17.56
N GLU A 366 12.49 15.13 16.41
CA GLU A 366 13.71 15.92 16.30
C GLU A 366 13.54 17.29 16.96
N GLN A 367 12.44 17.99 16.69
CA GLN A 367 12.13 19.27 17.35
C GLN A 367 12.09 19.11 18.89
N LYS A 368 11.44 18.06 19.39
CA LYS A 368 11.38 17.81 20.84
C LYS A 368 12.77 17.56 21.43
N ILE A 369 13.61 16.81 20.74
CA ILE A 369 15.01 16.57 21.15
C ILE A 369 15.79 17.89 21.19
N GLU A 370 15.67 18.72 20.15
CA GLU A 370 16.31 20.03 20.08
C GLU A 370 15.88 20.96 21.22
N GLU A 371 14.58 21.03 21.51
CA GLU A 371 14.02 21.81 22.62
C GLU A 371 14.54 21.33 23.98
N GLU A 372 14.61 20.00 24.21
CA GLU A 372 15.17 19.42 25.43
C GLU A 372 16.67 19.71 25.58
N LEU A 373 17.45 19.59 24.50
CA LEU A 373 18.88 19.92 24.49
C LEU A 373 19.12 21.42 24.74
N ALA A 374 18.31 22.29 24.14
CA ALA A 374 18.37 23.73 24.37
C ALA A 374 18.04 24.08 25.83
N SER A 375 17.03 23.43 26.41
CA SER A 375 16.66 23.59 27.83
C SER A 375 17.78 23.17 28.77
N LEU A 376 18.43 22.02 28.51
CA LEU A 376 19.59 21.56 29.27
C LEU A 376 20.79 22.52 29.15
N HIS A 377 21.02 23.05 27.96
CA HIS A 377 22.08 24.05 27.74
C HIS A 377 21.79 25.32 28.54
N LYS A 378 20.54 25.81 28.51
CA LYS A 378 20.10 26.97 29.29
C LYS A 378 20.29 26.76 30.79
N GLU A 379 19.85 25.63 31.33
CA GLU A 379 20.05 25.28 32.75
C GLU A 379 21.54 25.29 33.12
N ARG A 380 22.41 24.75 32.26
CA ARG A 380 23.87 24.78 32.47
C ARG A 380 24.40 26.20 32.50
N THR A 381 23.99 27.06 31.57
CA THR A 381 24.44 28.45 31.51
C THR A 381 23.97 29.27 32.71
N GLU A 382 22.73 29.08 33.15
CA GLU A 382 22.16 29.76 34.32
C GLU A 382 22.86 29.33 35.62
N LYS A 383 23.14 28.03 35.79
CA LYS A 383 23.92 27.53 36.94
C LYS A 383 25.31 28.15 37.01
N ILE A 384 26.02 28.22 35.88
CA ILE A 384 27.35 28.85 35.81
C ILE A 384 27.24 30.34 36.14
N LYS A 385 26.25 31.04 35.59
CA LYS A 385 26.01 32.46 35.87
C LYS A 385 25.75 32.71 37.36
N ASN A 386 24.90 31.91 37.99
CA ASN A 386 24.58 32.03 39.41
C ASN A 386 25.80 31.80 40.32
N LEU A 387 26.73 30.92 39.93
CA LEU A 387 27.99 30.75 40.65
C LEU A 387 28.86 32.01 40.56
N PHE A 388 29.02 32.60 39.37
CA PHE A 388 29.78 33.84 39.21
C PHE A 388 29.14 35.02 39.96
N GLU A 389 27.82 35.18 39.89
CA GLU A 389 27.12 36.24 40.63
C GLU A 389 27.22 36.05 42.16
N ARG A 390 27.34 34.82 42.64
CA ARG A 390 27.56 34.54 44.06
C ARG A 390 28.99 34.91 44.47
N GLN A 391 29.98 34.54 43.65
CA GLN A 391 31.38 34.88 43.86
C GLN A 391 31.58 36.40 43.96
N GLU A 392 30.96 37.15 43.04
CA GLU A 392 31.01 38.62 43.03
C GLU A 392 30.47 39.22 44.34
N ARG A 393 29.32 38.74 44.83
CA ARG A 393 28.73 39.19 46.11
C ARG A 393 29.59 38.83 47.32
N GLU A 394 30.21 37.66 47.33
CA GLU A 394 31.07 37.24 48.44
C GLU A 394 32.35 38.08 48.52
N LEU A 395 32.91 38.47 47.36
CA LEU A 395 34.03 39.42 47.27
C LEU A 395 33.64 40.83 47.74
N GLU A 396 32.49 41.35 47.31
CA GLU A 396 31.96 42.65 47.75
C GLU A 396 31.75 42.69 49.28
N MET A 397 31.17 41.63 49.85
CA MET A 397 30.95 41.50 51.29
C MET A 397 32.27 41.49 52.07
N PHE A 398 33.28 40.78 51.57
CA PHE A 398 34.60 40.75 52.19
C PHE A 398 35.27 42.13 52.18
N ASP A 399 35.17 42.87 51.07
CA ASP A 399 35.75 44.22 50.96
C ASP A 399 35.04 45.22 51.89
N LEU A 400 33.72 45.11 52.04
CA LEU A 400 32.94 45.91 53.00
C LEU A 400 33.33 45.60 54.46
N GLU A 401 33.51 44.34 54.80
CA GLU A 401 33.91 43.91 56.14
C GLU A 401 35.33 44.37 56.46
N SER A 402 36.26 44.26 55.51
CA SER A 402 37.63 44.78 55.60
C SER A 402 37.65 46.30 55.88
N ALA A 403 36.86 47.07 55.11
CA ALA A 403 36.72 48.51 55.28
C ALA A 403 36.18 48.90 56.67
N ARG A 404 35.25 48.11 57.23
CA ARG A 404 34.64 48.34 58.54
C ARG A 404 35.64 48.18 59.70
N PHE A 405 36.65 47.32 59.56
CA PHE A 405 37.71 47.13 60.56
C PHE A 405 38.82 48.19 60.50
N GLY A 406 38.64 49.25 59.70
CA GLY A 406 39.60 50.36 59.58
C GLY A 406 40.65 50.15 58.50
N TYR A 407 40.56 49.05 57.76
CA TYR A 407 41.38 48.75 56.59
C TYR A 407 40.56 49.11 55.35
N GLY A 408 40.54 50.39 54.99
CA GLY A 408 39.91 50.84 53.75
C GLY A 408 40.35 49.99 52.56
N SER A 409 39.50 49.89 51.53
CA SER A 409 39.71 49.03 50.35
C SER A 409 41.19 48.92 49.99
N LEU A 410 41.76 47.71 50.05
CA LEU A 410 43.15 47.43 49.69
C LEU A 410 43.50 47.86 48.25
N ALA A 411 42.50 48.27 47.45
CA ALA A 411 42.69 48.92 46.16
C ALA A 411 43.24 50.36 46.25
N SER A 412 43.25 51.01 47.42
CA SER A 412 43.74 52.40 47.56
C SER A 412 45.18 52.53 48.08
N PHE A 413 45.94 51.44 48.17
CA PHE A 413 47.39 51.52 48.31
C PHE A 413 48.02 50.93 47.05
N ASP A 414 48.33 51.82 46.11
CA ASP A 414 49.32 51.54 45.07
C ASP A 414 50.59 51.01 45.77
N PHE A 415 50.90 49.74 45.55
CA PHE A 415 52.23 49.22 45.84
C PHE A 415 53.22 50.08 45.04
N PRO A 416 54.30 50.60 45.66
CA PRO A 416 55.38 51.18 44.89
C PRO A 416 55.86 50.10 43.92
N LYS A 417 55.83 50.42 42.62
CA LYS A 417 56.56 49.61 41.63
C LYS A 417 57.99 49.50 42.13
N ASP A 418 58.48 48.28 42.28
CA ASP A 418 59.90 47.99 42.47
C ASP A 418 60.70 48.73 41.39
N GLU A 419 61.27 49.88 41.75
CA GLU A 419 62.43 50.42 41.07
C GLU A 419 63.67 49.81 41.71
N ALA A 420 64.30 48.92 40.95
CA ALA A 420 65.73 48.63 40.92
C ALA A 420 66.41 48.12 42.21
N ARG A 421 66.84 46.85 42.16
CA ARG A 421 68.27 46.52 41.97
C ARG A 421 68.49 45.10 41.50
#